data_AF-A0A3B8UUV7-F1
#
_entry.id   AF-A0A3B8UUV7-F1
#
_cell.length_a   1.000
_cell.length_b   1.000
_cell.length_c   1.000
_cell.angle_alpha   90.00
_cell.angle_beta   90.00
_cell.angle_gamma   90.00
#
_symmetry.space_group_name_H-M   'P 1'
#
loop_
_entity.id
_entity.type
_entity.pdbx_description
1 polymer ?
#
loop_
_entity_poly.entity_id
_entity_poly.type
_entity_poly.pdbx_seq_one_letter_code
_entity_poly.pdbx_strand_id
1 'polypeptide(L)' 'LLLAEQLNCIKTHMKDVLNKREIYIICGRYGLGGGKEKTQNELADKLGISRSYVSRIERKALEKLYNLLGSYRLL' A
#
# COMPACT_ATOMS: atom_id res chain seq x y z
N LEU A 1 16.83 2.94 12.25
CA LEU A 1 16.33 4.30 12.50
C LEU A 1 15.56 4.79 11.29
N LEU A 2 16.19 4.97 10.12
CA LEU A 2 15.53 5.37 8.88
C LEU A 2 14.32 4.51 8.46
N LEU A 3 14.44 3.17 8.47
CA LEU A 3 13.32 2.29 8.10
C LEU A 3 12.11 2.44 9.04
N ALA A 4 12.36 2.65 10.33
CA ALA A 4 11.29 2.86 11.30
C ALA A 4 10.60 4.22 11.08
N GLU A 5 11.36 5.25 10.72
CA GLU A 5 10.84 6.58 10.35
C GLU A 5 10.00 6.51 9.07
N GLN A 6 10.48 5.83 8.03
CA GLN A 6 9.73 5.59 6.79
C GLN A 6 8.41 4.86 7.06
N LEU A 7 8.45 3.77 7.83
CA LEU A 7 7.25 3.02 8.19
C LEU A 7 6.27 3.86 9.03
N ASN A 8 6.76 4.68 9.95
CA ASN A 8 5.92 5.56 10.75
C ASN A 8 5.26 6.65 9.87
N CYS A 9 6.03 7.26 8.96
CA CYS A 9 5.52 8.22 7.98
C CYS A 9 4.40 7.61 7.12
N ILE A 10 4.64 6.42 6.55
CA ILE A 10 3.63 5.71 5.75
C ILE A 10 2.38 5.42 6.60
N LYS A 11 2.51 4.86 7.80
CA LYS A 11 1.36 4.54 8.66
C LYS A 11 0.53 5.77 9.03
N THR A 12 1.19 6.91 9.24
CA THR A 12 0.54 8.17 9.63
C THR A 12 -0.18 8.82 8.46
N HIS A 13 0.46 8.86 7.28
CA HIS A 13 0.01 9.71 6.16
C HIS A 13 -0.54 8.94 4.95
N MET A 14 -0.50 7.61 4.92
CA MET A 14 -0.98 6.85 3.75
C MET A 14 -2.44 7.14 3.39
N LYS A 15 -3.29 7.52 4.36
CA LYS A 15 -4.69 7.87 4.13
C LYS A 15 -4.89 9.18 3.38
N ASP A 16 -3.88 10.05 3.39
CA ASP A 16 -3.93 11.36 2.73
C ASP A 16 -3.60 11.24 1.23
N VAL A 17 -2.85 10.21 0.84
CA VAL A 17 -2.37 10.02 -0.55
C VAL A 17 -3.02 8.83 -1.27
N LEU A 18 -3.46 7.81 -0.53
CA LEU A 18 -4.10 6.63 -1.07
C LEU A 18 -5.63 6.69 -0.95
N ASN A 19 -6.33 6.26 -1.99
CA ASN A 19 -7.78 6.05 -1.89
C ASN A 19 -8.10 4.75 -1.12
N LYS A 20 -9.37 4.56 -0.74
CA LYS A 20 -9.83 3.39 0.03
C LYS A 20 -9.43 2.04 -0.60
N ARG A 21 -9.45 1.93 -1.93
CA ARG A 21 -9.12 0.69 -2.65
C ARG A 21 -7.61 0.43 -2.67
N GLU A 22 -6.81 1.48 -2.86
CA GLU A 22 -5.35 1.44 -2.75
C GLU A 22 -4.92 1.04 -1.33
N ILE A 23 -5.51 1.66 -0.29
CA ILE A 23 -5.27 1.30 1.12
C ILE A 23 -5.60 -0.17 1.35
N TYR A 24 -6.78 -0.64 0.92
CA TYR A 24 -7.19 -2.03 1.10
C TYR A 24 -6.19 -3.01 0.47
N ILE A 25 -5.73 -2.72 -0.76
CA ILE A 25 -4.77 -3.57 -1.46
C ILE A 25 -3.40 -3.54 -0.75
N ILE A 26 -2.88 -2.37 -0.38
CA ILE A 26 -1.59 -2.23 0.32
C ILE A 26 -1.64 -2.93 1.68
N CYS A 27 -2.67 -2.70 2.49
CA CYS A 27 -2.80 -3.37 3.78
C CYS A 27 -2.90 -4.89 3.63
N GLY A 28 -3.66 -5.36 2.63
CA GLY A 28 -3.77 -6.79 2.34
C GLY A 28 -2.46 -7.40 1.86
N ARG A 29 -1.71 -6.73 0.97
CA ARG A 29 -0.44 -7.25 0.41
C ARG A 29 0.66 -7.39 1.46
N TYR A 30 0.74 -6.43 2.39
CA TYR A 30 1.85 -6.34 3.34
C TYR A 30 1.46 -6.59 4.80
N GLY A 31 0.26 -7.12 5.05
CA GLY A 31 -0.20 -7.44 6.41
C GLY A 31 -0.28 -6.23 7.35
N LEU A 32 -0.54 -5.04 6.81
CA LEU A 32 -0.64 -3.83 7.63
C LEU A 32 -1.96 -3.81 8.41
N GLY A 33 -1.95 -3.18 9.60
CA GLY A 33 -3.13 -3.07 10.45
C GLY A 33 -3.51 -4.38 11.15
N GLY A 34 -2.57 -5.31 11.32
CA GLY A 34 -2.78 -6.60 12.01
C GLY A 34 -3.42 -7.69 11.14
N GLY A 35 -3.58 -7.44 9.84
CA GLY A 35 -4.02 -8.46 8.89
C GLY A 35 -2.89 -9.40 8.47
N LYS A 36 -3.25 -10.60 7.99
CA LYS A 36 -2.31 -11.47 7.29
C LYS A 36 -2.07 -10.94 5.87
N GLU A 37 -0.83 -11.09 5.40
CA GLU A 37 -0.49 -10.86 4.01
C GLU A 37 -1.33 -11.74 3.06
N LYS A 38 -1.62 -11.20 1.89
CA LYS A 38 -2.38 -11.85 0.82
C LYS A 38 -1.67 -11.67 -0.48
N THR A 39 -1.72 -12.68 -1.32
CA THR A 39 -1.30 -12.62 -2.72
C THR A 39 -2.23 -11.69 -3.53
N GLN A 40 -1.75 -11.24 -4.68
CA GLN A 40 -2.59 -10.48 -5.61
C GLN A 40 -3.77 -11.31 -6.13
N ASN A 41 -3.62 -12.64 -6.27
CA ASN A 41 -4.71 -13.55 -6.66
C ASN A 41 -5.81 -13.56 -5.59
N GLU A 42 -5.47 -13.77 -4.32
CA GLU A 42 -6.47 -13.79 -3.24
C GLU A 42 -7.21 -12.44 -3.10
N LEU A 43 -6.53 -11.33 -3.35
CA LEU A 43 -7.15 -10.01 -3.40
C LEU A 43 -8.03 -9.82 -4.64
N ALA A 44 -7.61 -10.35 -5.78
CA ALA A 44 -8.35 -10.32 -7.03
C ALA A 44 -9.67 -11.09 -6.91
N ASP A 45 -9.60 -12.32 -6.40
CA ASP A 45 -10.75 -13.19 -6.14
C ASP A 45 -11.74 -12.49 -5.19
N LYS A 46 -11.23 -11.91 -4.10
CA LYS A 46 -12.08 -11.19 -3.13
C LYS A 46 -12.71 -9.92 -3.68
N LEU A 47 -12.06 -9.25 -4.63
CA LEU A 47 -12.53 -7.97 -5.20
C LEU A 47 -13.32 -8.14 -6.50
N GLY A 48 -13.46 -9.36 -7.03
CA GLY A 48 -14.12 -9.63 -8.30
C GLY A 48 -13.45 -8.93 -9.49
N ILE A 49 -12.12 -8.80 -9.47
CA ILE A 49 -11.34 -8.18 -10.56
C ILE A 49 -10.15 -9.06 -10.93
N SER A 50 -9.51 -8.80 -12.07
CA SER A 50 -8.32 -9.56 -12.46
C SER A 50 -7.11 -9.28 -11.56
N ARG A 51 -6.24 -10.29 -11.39
CA ARG A 51 -4.92 -10.14 -10.74
C ARG A 51 -4.09 -9.01 -11.34
N SER A 52 -4.09 -8.89 -12.67
CA SER A 52 -3.41 -7.79 -13.36
C SER A 52 -3.97 -6.42 -12.96
N TYR A 53 -5.27 -6.31 -12.69
CA TYR A 53 -5.83 -5.06 -12.19
C TYR A 53 -5.41 -4.76 -10.74
N VAL A 54 -5.40 -5.76 -9.87
CA VAL A 54 -4.82 -5.61 -8.51
C VAL A 54 -3.36 -5.14 -8.59
N SER A 55 -2.55 -5.76 -9.46
CA SER A 55 -1.15 -5.40 -9.68
C SER A 55 -0.98 -3.93 -10.10
N ARG A 56 -1.82 -3.44 -11.03
CA ARG A 56 -1.79 -2.03 -11.45
C ARG A 56 -2.12 -1.08 -10.30
N ILE A 57 -3.10 -1.42 -9.46
CA ILE A 57 -3.47 -0.60 -8.31
C ILE A 57 -2.35 -0.61 -7.26
N GLU A 58 -1.77 -1.78 -6.96
CA GLU A 58 -0.63 -1.92 -6.04
C GLU A 58 0.55 -1.06 -6.49
N ARG A 59 0.96 -1.17 -7.76
CA ARG A 59 2.05 -0.36 -8.31
C ARG A 59 1.79 1.14 -8.15
N LYS A 60 0.60 1.60 -8.54
CA LYS A 60 0.22 3.02 -8.42
C LYS A 60 0.23 3.49 -6.95
N ALA A 61 -0.22 2.65 -6.03
CA ALA A 61 -0.20 2.97 -4.61
C ALA A 61 1.24 3.05 -4.06
N LEU A 62 2.12 2.14 -4.46
CA LEU A 62 3.54 2.16 -4.08
C LEU A 62 4.25 3.42 -4.61
N GLU A 63 3.99 3.83 -5.85
CA GLU A 63 4.53 5.08 -6.42
C GLU A 63 4.11 6.30 -5.57
N LYS A 64 2.84 6.36 -5.15
CA LYS A 64 2.36 7.43 -4.26
C LYS A 64 3.04 7.42 -2.88
N LEU A 65 3.23 6.25 -2.29
CA LEU A 65 3.93 6.11 -1.01
C LEU A 65 5.42 6.47 -1.14
N TYR A 66 6.05 6.15 -2.27
CA TYR A 66 7.41 6.59 -2.56
C TYR A 66 7.49 8.13 -2.64
N ASN A 67 6.60 8.77 -3.38
CA ASN A 67 6.54 10.24 -3.46
C ASN A 67 6.26 10.89 -2.09
N LEU A 68 5.41 10.27 -1.27
CA LEU A 68 5.18 10.69 0.11
C LEU A 68 6.49 10.69 0.91
N LEU A 69 7.24 9.59 0.91
CA LEU A 69 8.54 9.54 1.61
C LEU A 69 9.52 10.60 1.08
N GLY A 70 9.54 10.84 -0.24
CA GLY A 70 10.34 11.90 -0.85
C GLY A 70 9.97 13.30 -0.33
N SER A 71 8.68 13.60 -0.18
CA SER A 71 8.22 14.90 0.36
C SER A 71 8.65 15.15 1.81
N TYR A 72 8.87 14.08 2.59
CA TYR A 72 9.38 14.13 3.96
C TYR A 72 10.92 13.97 4.04
N ARG A 73 11.62 13.90 2.90
CA ARG A 73 13.08 13.68 2.81
C ARG A 73 13.53 12.39 3.51
N LEU A 74 12.72 11.33 3.38
CA LEU A 74 12.96 10.00 3.95
C LEU A 74 13.41 8.98 2.89
N LEU A 75 13.93 9.42 1.75
CA LEU A 75 14.47 8.59 0.67
C LEU A 75 15.96 8.83 0.48
#